data_AF-A0A482XSB1-F1
#
_entry.id   AF-A0A482XSB1-F1
#
_cell.length_a   1.000
_cell.length_b   1.000
_cell.length_c   1.000
_cell.angle_alpha   90.00
_cell.angle_beta   90.00
_cell.angle_gamma   90.00
#
_symmetry.space_group_name_H-M   'P 1'
#
loop_
_entity.id
_entity.type
_entity.pdbx_description
1 polymer ?
#
loop_
_entity_poly.entity_id
_entity_poly.type
_entity_poly.pdbx_seq_one_letter_code
_entity_poly.pdbx_strand_id
1 'polypeptide(L)' 'TYNLDAQVGESSACATALLCGVKANFETVGLDGGGRFEDCFSSYNSRVESLLSWAQQEGKLY' A
#
# COMPACT_ATOMS: atom_id res chain seq x y z
N THR A 1 -12.38 -2.87 9.45
CA THR A 1 -11.68 -2.06 8.43
C THR A 1 -12.08 -2.57 7.06
N TYR A 2 -12.08 -1.73 6.02
CA TYR A 2 -12.42 -2.13 4.65
C TYR A 2 -11.28 -1.74 3.69
N ASN A 3 -10.98 -2.62 2.72
CA ASN A 3 -10.12 -2.36 1.57
C ASN A 3 -10.96 -1.74 0.44
N LEU A 4 -10.34 -1.29 -0.65
CA LEU A 4 -11.09 -0.62 -1.72
C LEU A 4 -12.17 -1.50 -2.38
N ASP A 5 -11.94 -2.82 -2.42
CA ASP A 5 -12.76 -3.82 -3.08
C ASP A 5 -13.25 -4.96 -2.15
N ALA A 6 -12.92 -4.89 -0.85
CA ALA A 6 -13.34 -5.87 0.15
C ALA A 6 -13.81 -5.19 1.45
N GLN A 7 -14.95 -5.64 1.99
CA GLN A 7 -15.53 -5.07 3.22
C GLN A 7 -14.80 -5.51 4.49
N VAL A 8 -14.23 -6.73 4.49
CA VAL A 8 -13.41 -7.25 5.58
C VAL A 8 -11.96 -6.98 5.24
N GLY A 9 -11.31 -6.17 6.08
CA GLY A 9 -9.93 -5.75 5.89
C GLY A 9 -8.94 -6.92 5.96
N GLU A 10 -8.13 -7.05 4.93
CA GLU A 10 -6.98 -7.96 4.86
C GLU A 10 -5.69 -7.25 5.31
N SER A 11 -4.72 -8.01 5.83
CA SER A 11 -3.49 -7.53 6.45
C SER A 11 -2.65 -6.63 5.53
N SER A 12 -2.35 -7.07 4.30
CA SER A 12 -1.46 -6.37 3.37
C SER A 12 -2.02 -5.01 2.92
N ALA A 13 -3.31 -4.99 2.58
CA ALA A 13 -3.98 -3.77 2.15
C ALA A 13 -4.28 -2.83 3.34
N CYS A 14 -4.50 -3.36 4.55
CA CYS A 14 -4.53 -2.55 5.77
C CYS A 14 -3.14 -1.99 6.13
N ALA A 15 -2.05 -2.74 5.90
CA ALA A 15 -0.69 -2.24 6.11
C ALA A 15 -0.39 -1.05 5.18
N THR A 16 -0.84 -1.10 3.92
CA THR A 16 -0.74 0.05 3.00
C THR A 16 -1.51 1.25 3.53
N ALA A 17 -2.73 1.06 4.01
CA ALA A 17 -3.51 2.15 4.61
C ALA A 17 -2.84 2.76 5.84
N LEU A 18 -2.33 1.93 6.74
CA LEU A 18 -1.72 2.38 8.01
C LEU A 18 -0.34 3.01 7.81
N LEU A 19 0.46 2.47 6.89
CA LEU A 19 1.88 2.83 6.76
C LEU A 19 2.15 3.74 5.56
N CYS A 20 1.27 3.79 4.56
CA CYS A 20 1.43 4.62 3.35
C CYS A 20 0.32 5.69 3.24
N GLY A 21 -0.69 5.67 4.13
CA GLY A 21 -1.73 6.71 4.18
C GLY A 21 -2.79 6.64 3.08
N VAL A 22 -2.78 5.58 2.27
CA VAL A 22 -3.72 5.37 1.16
C VAL A 22 -4.29 3.95 1.21
N LYS A 23 -5.58 3.80 0.88
CA LYS A 23 -6.20 2.47 0.82
C LYS A 23 -5.77 1.72 -0.44
N ALA A 24 -5.68 0.41 -0.32
CA ALA A 24 -5.31 -0.51 -1.40
C ALA A 24 -6.42 -1.53 -1.65
N ASN A 25 -6.31 -2.24 -2.77
CA ASN A 25 -7.13 -3.40 -3.12
C ASN A 25 -6.70 -4.63 -2.29
N PHE A 26 -7.62 -5.56 -2.08
CA PHE A 26 -7.38 -6.82 -1.38
C PHE A 26 -6.15 -7.55 -1.91
N GLU A 27 -5.35 -8.13 -1.01
CA GLU A 27 -4.10 -8.86 -1.33
C GLU A 27 -3.04 -8.03 -2.09
N THR A 28 -3.06 -6.71 -1.95
CA THR A 28 -2.00 -5.82 -2.47
C THR A 28 -1.31 -5.04 -1.35
N VAL A 29 0.00 -4.82 -1.50
CA VAL A 29 0.84 -4.10 -0.52
C VAL A 29 1.67 -3.02 -1.19
N GLY A 30 1.69 -1.83 -0.59
CA GLY A 30 2.48 -0.70 -1.10
C GLY A 30 2.02 -0.19 -2.46
N LEU A 31 0.79 -0.50 -2.86
CA LEU A 31 0.16 -0.02 -4.10
C LEU A 31 -1.13 0.75 -3.77
N ASP A 32 -1.47 1.75 -4.58
CA ASP A 32 -2.78 2.39 -4.55
C ASP A 32 -3.86 1.54 -5.25
N GLY A 33 -5.06 2.11 -5.44
CA GLY A 33 -6.17 1.42 -6.10
C GLY A 33 -5.94 1.02 -7.56
N GLY A 34 -4.85 1.48 -8.20
CA GLY A 34 -4.44 1.04 -9.53
C GLY A 34 -3.75 -0.34 -9.52
N GLY A 35 -3.16 -0.75 -8.40
CA GLY A 35 -2.53 -2.05 -8.24
C GLY A 35 -3.55 -3.18 -8.12
N ARG A 36 -3.35 -4.28 -8.85
CA ARG A 36 -4.29 -5.41 -8.90
C ARG A 36 -3.60 -6.71 -8.48
N PHE A 37 -4.34 -7.51 -7.71
CA PHE A 37 -3.90 -8.85 -7.33
C PHE A 37 -3.63 -9.71 -8.56
N GLU A 38 -2.55 -10.49 -8.53
CA GLU A 38 -2.05 -11.33 -9.65
C GLU A 38 -1.73 -10.60 -10.97
N ASP A 39 -1.65 -9.27 -10.99
CA ASP A 39 -1.24 -8.48 -12.15
C ASP A 39 0.05 -7.68 -11.85
N CYS A 40 1.19 -8.27 -12.21
CA CYS A 40 2.51 -7.64 -12.02
C CYS A 40 2.63 -6.29 -12.75
N PHE A 41 2.02 -6.14 -13.93
CA PHE A 41 2.14 -4.92 -14.73
C PHE A 41 1.41 -3.74 -14.09
N SER A 42 0.33 -4.00 -13.34
CA SER A 42 -0.37 -2.97 -12.58
C SER A 42 0.54 -2.24 -11.58
N SER A 43 1.61 -2.89 -11.10
CA SER A 43 2.53 -2.34 -10.10
C SER A 43 3.44 -1.22 -10.62
N TYR A 44 3.56 -1.02 -11.95
CA TYR A 44 4.49 -0.03 -12.49
C TYR A 44 4.11 1.42 -12.15
N ASN A 45 2.80 1.71 -12.08
CA ASN A 45 2.28 3.07 -11.90
C ASN A 45 1.50 3.27 -10.60
N SER A 46 1.43 2.25 -9.74
CA SER A 46 0.58 2.27 -8.52
C SER A 46 1.39 2.31 -7.23
N ARG A 47 2.72 2.33 -7.28
CA ARG A 47 3.57 2.30 -6.07
C ARG A 47 3.38 3.55 -5.23
N VAL A 48 3.28 3.34 -3.92
CA VAL A 48 3.17 4.42 -2.94
C VAL A 48 4.27 4.34 -1.92
N GLU A 49 4.76 5.49 -1.48
CA GLU A 49 5.79 5.57 -0.44
C GLU A 49 5.18 5.31 0.94
N SER A 50 5.94 4.62 1.77
CA SER A 50 5.57 4.42 3.18
C SER A 50 6.17 5.52 4.06
N LEU A 51 5.58 5.72 5.23
CA LEU A 51 6.11 6.57 6.29
C LEU A 51 7.56 6.22 6.67
N LEU A 52 7.92 4.93 6.59
CA LEU A 52 9.29 4.47 6.82
C LEU A 52 10.25 4.98 5.73
N SER A 53 9.80 5.00 4.46
CA SER A 53 10.60 5.56 3.37
C SER A 53 10.86 7.05 3.60
N TRP A 54 9.85 7.82 3.99
CA TRP A 54 10.03 9.22 4.36
C TRP A 54 10.96 9.40 5.55
N ALA A 55 10.82 8.58 6.60
CA ALA A 55 11.72 8.62 7.75
C ALA A 55 13.18 8.33 7.36
N GLN A 56 13.40 7.40 6.43
CA GLN A 56 14.72 7.08 5.90
C GLN A 56 15.32 8.25 5.09
N GLN A 57 14.52 8.86 4.21
CA GLN A 57 14.93 10.00 3.39
C GLN A 57 15.32 11.22 4.25
N GLU A 58 14.60 11.43 5.36
CA GLU A 58 14.88 12.48 6.35
C GLU A 58 16.00 12.12 7.33
N GLY A 59 16.61 10.95 7.17
CA GLY A 59 17.73 10.52 8.00
C GLY A 59 17.39 10.16 9.44
N LYS A 60 16.17 9.71 9.69
CA LYS A 60 15.70 9.33 11.03
C LYS A 60 15.94 7.87 11.39
N LEU A 61 16.58 7.11 10.50
CA LEU A 61 16.93 5.70 10.67
C LEU A 61 18.45 5.47 10.78
N TYR A 62 19.22 6.54 10.97
CA TYR A 62 20.65 6.52 11.27
C TYR A 62 21.00 7.55 12.35
#